data_AF-A0A4R6R595-F1
#
_entry.id   AF-A0A4R6R595-F1
#
_cell.length_a   1.000
_cell.length_b   1.000
_cell.length_c   1.000
_cell.angle_alpha   90.00
_cell.angle_beta   90.00
_cell.angle_gamma   90.00
#
_symmetry.space_group_name_H-M   'P 1'
#
loop_
_entity.id
_entity.type
_entity.pdbx_description
1 polymer ?
#
loop_
_entity_poly.entity_id
_entity_poly.type
_entity_poly.pdbx_seq_one_letter_code
_entity_poly.pdbx_strand_id
1 'polypeptide(L)'
;MQELAQQEIVHSAQLSTPVLDPTSLSIEFGDAVRSGVIGLMTKGMRSLLNLPSHLPGRTASPEDDPDPGKTFFDRWWANNGDIVETCLWANYVLAIRALALLTGAIPMLALAYAVGLTDGASARAIRRADAGRESANLYHRFKIAQLQIIAVTFMAYLAWPTAGVRVEWVIVAMVLLCAICARMQLTYYKKYA
;
A
#
# COMPACT_ATOMS: atom_id res chain seq x y z
N MET A 1 10.40 -14.37 -5.73
CA MET A 1 9.86 -13.01 -5.42
C MET A 1 10.16 -12.00 -6.51
N GLN A 2 11.39 -11.94 -7.04
CA GLN A 2 11.75 -11.04 -8.14
C GLN A 2 10.86 -11.21 -9.39
N GLU A 3 10.59 -12.44 -9.84
CA GLU A 3 9.70 -12.69 -10.99
C GLU A 3 8.27 -12.17 -10.76
N LEU A 4 7.75 -12.33 -9.53
CA LEU A 4 6.43 -11.80 -9.16
C LEU A 4 6.42 -10.27 -9.22
N ALA A 5 7.47 -9.61 -8.72
CA ALA A 5 7.60 -8.16 -8.82
C ALA A 5 7.61 -7.68 -10.28
N GLN A 6 8.33 -8.37 -11.16
CA GLN A 6 8.33 -8.05 -12.59
C GLN A 6 6.96 -8.21 -13.24
N GLN A 7 6.22 -9.27 -12.90
CA GLN A 7 4.85 -9.47 -13.39
C GLN A 7 3.91 -8.35 -12.93
N GLU A 8 4.00 -7.95 -11.65
CA GLU A 8 3.19 -6.87 -11.09
C GLU A 8 3.54 -5.51 -11.69
N ILE A 9 4.81 -5.24 -12.03
CA ILE A 9 5.21 -4.02 -12.76
C ILE A 9 4.54 -3.97 -14.13
N VAL A 10 4.58 -5.07 -14.89
CA VAL A 10 3.95 -5.12 -16.23
C VAL A 10 2.45 -4.93 -16.14
N HIS A 11 1.81 -5.53 -15.13
CA HIS A 11 0.38 -5.41 -14.93
C HIS A 11 -0.04 -4.01 -14.46
N SER A 12 0.73 -3.39 -13.56
CA SER A 12 0.47 -2.02 -13.09
C SER A 12 0.77 -0.95 -14.14
N ALA A 13 1.65 -1.21 -15.10
CA ALA A 13 1.89 -0.32 -16.25
C ALA A 13 0.62 -0.05 -17.07
N GLN A 14 -0.35 -0.96 -17.07
CA GLN A 14 -1.63 -0.78 -17.76
C GLN A 14 -2.51 0.31 -17.12
N LEU A 15 -2.24 0.65 -15.86
CA LEU A 15 -2.96 1.67 -15.08
C LEU A 15 -2.23 3.02 -15.09
N SER A 16 -1.13 3.14 -15.82
CA SER A 16 -0.38 4.39 -15.90
C SER A 16 -1.26 5.48 -16.51
N THR A 17 -1.46 6.55 -15.75
CA THR A 17 -2.08 7.78 -16.25
C THR A 17 -1.00 8.85 -16.37
N PRO A 18 -1.16 9.87 -17.23
CA PRO A 18 -0.16 10.94 -17.38
C PRO A 18 0.06 11.75 -16.08
N VAL A 19 -0.86 11.67 -15.11
CA VAL A 19 -0.77 12.38 -13.82
C VAL A 19 -0.21 11.47 -12.72
N LEU A 20 -0.56 10.19 -12.73
CA LEU A 20 -0.15 9.20 -11.74
C LEU A 20 0.29 7.93 -12.46
N ASP A 21 1.59 7.66 -12.43
CA ASP A 21 2.15 6.40 -12.88
C ASP A 21 2.52 5.54 -11.66
N PRO A 22 1.77 4.46 -11.40
CA PRO A 22 2.03 3.61 -10.25
C PRO A 22 3.37 2.86 -10.37
N THR A 23 3.89 2.66 -11.59
CA THR A 23 5.14 1.91 -11.79
C THR A 23 6.34 2.73 -11.35
N SER A 24 6.55 3.92 -11.90
CA SER A 24 7.67 4.80 -11.51
C SER A 24 7.69 5.11 -10.02
N LEU A 25 6.56 5.49 -9.45
CA LEU A 25 6.45 5.80 -8.01
C LEU A 25 6.74 4.58 -7.12
N SER A 26 6.34 3.37 -7.54
CA SER A 26 6.64 2.15 -6.79
C SER A 26 8.11 1.76 -6.86
N ILE A 27 8.78 2.00 -8.00
CA ILE A 27 10.22 1.79 -8.17
C ILE A 27 10.98 2.79 -7.31
N GLU A 28 10.63 4.07 -7.36
CA GLU A 28 11.25 5.12 -6.53
C GLU A 28 11.10 4.80 -5.04
N PHE A 29 9.88 4.44 -4.60
CA PHE A 29 9.63 4.06 -3.22
C PHE A 29 10.44 2.82 -2.82
N GLY A 30 10.46 1.79 -3.67
CA GLY A 30 11.21 0.58 -3.39
C GLY A 30 12.72 0.81 -3.34
N ASP A 31 13.27 1.64 -4.22
CA ASP A 31 14.68 2.02 -4.24
C ASP A 31 15.06 2.85 -3.01
N ALA A 32 14.18 3.76 -2.57
CA ALA A 32 14.34 4.50 -1.32
C ALA A 32 14.36 3.57 -0.10
N VAL A 33 13.46 2.59 -0.03
CA VAL A 33 13.45 1.60 1.06
C VAL A 33 14.70 0.72 1.01
N ARG A 34 15.07 0.22 -0.17
CA ARG A 34 16.25 -0.64 -0.35
C ARG A 34 17.54 0.08 0.04
N SER A 35 17.74 1.28 -0.46
CA SER A 35 18.91 2.10 -0.13
C SER A 35 18.94 2.50 1.35
N GLY A 36 17.78 2.79 1.94
CA GLY A 36 17.64 3.07 3.36
C GLY A 36 18.03 1.88 4.26
N VAL A 37 17.50 0.69 3.96
CA VAL A 37 17.80 -0.54 4.71
C VAL A 37 19.28 -0.90 4.60
N ILE A 38 19.83 -0.97 3.39
CA ILE A 38 21.24 -1.31 3.17
C ILE A 38 22.14 -0.25 3.81
N GLY A 39 21.80 1.03 3.66
CA GLY A 39 22.53 2.14 4.25
C GLY A 39 22.54 2.11 5.78
N LEU A 40 21.39 1.81 6.40
CA LEU A 40 21.26 1.67 7.86
C LEU A 40 22.10 0.50 8.37
N MET A 41 22.02 -0.66 7.72
CA MET A 41 22.79 -1.84 8.12
C MET A 41 24.30 -1.60 7.97
N THR A 42 24.74 -1.05 6.84
CA THR A 42 26.16 -0.78 6.59
C THR A 42 26.71 0.26 7.57
N LYS A 43 26.00 1.38 7.77
CA LYS A 43 26.40 2.42 8.73
C LYS A 43 26.37 1.92 10.16
N GLY A 44 25.36 1.11 10.54
CA GLY A 44 25.24 0.52 11.86
C GLY A 44 26.41 -0.43 12.17
N MET A 45 26.74 -1.33 11.25
CA MET A 45 27.87 -2.25 11.44
C MET A 45 29.22 -1.52 11.47
N ARG A 46 29.42 -0.54 10.59
CA ARG A 46 30.61 0.34 10.65
C ARG A 46 30.68 1.09 11.98
N SER A 47 29.57 1.61 12.48
CA SER A 47 29.54 2.33 13.76
C SER A 47 29.83 1.41 14.95
N LEU A 48 29.39 0.15 14.92
CA LEU A 48 29.60 -0.80 16.02
C LEU A 48 31.02 -1.39 16.02
N LEU A 49 31.58 -1.65 14.85
CA LEU A 49 32.84 -2.39 14.69
C LEU A 49 34.05 -1.50 14.46
N ASN A 50 33.84 -0.25 14.01
CA ASN A 50 34.90 0.77 13.89
C ASN A 50 34.86 1.78 15.04
N LEU A 51 34.17 1.46 16.15
CA LEU A 51 34.30 2.23 17.38
C LEU A 51 35.78 2.29 17.77
N PRO A 52 36.36 3.49 18.04
CA PRO A 52 37.74 3.59 18.47
C PRO A 52 37.89 2.82 19.78
N SER A 53 38.57 1.68 19.72
CA SER A 53 38.81 0.86 20.90
C SER A 53 39.80 1.61 21.80
N HIS A 54 39.33 2.14 22.93
CA HIS A 54 40.19 2.66 24.01
C HIS A 54 40.92 1.54 24.78
N LEU A 55 41.00 0.33 24.20
CA LEU A 55 41.62 -0.83 24.78
C LEU A 55 43.15 -0.73 24.59
N PRO A 56 43.94 -0.66 25.67
CA PRO A 56 45.39 -0.66 25.55
C PRO A 56 45.87 -1.99 24.94
N GLY A 57 46.68 -1.92 23.88
CA GLY A 57 47.36 -3.09 23.30
C GLY A 57 46.91 -3.55 21.91
N ARG A 58 45.94 -2.89 21.25
CA ARG A 58 45.58 -3.20 19.85
C ARG A 58 46.13 -2.14 18.90
N THR A 59 47.31 -2.39 18.33
CA THR A 59 47.83 -1.64 17.19
C THR A 59 47.24 -2.25 15.91
N ALA A 60 46.45 -1.48 15.16
CA ALA A 60 46.00 -1.91 13.84
C ALA A 60 47.23 -2.13 12.93
N SER A 61 47.44 -3.34 12.43
CA SER A 61 48.52 -3.64 11.48
C SER A 61 48.16 -3.04 10.11
N PRO A 62 49.10 -2.47 9.34
CA PRO A 62 48.83 -1.91 8.02
C PRO A 62 48.28 -2.91 6.98
N GLU A 63 48.38 -4.21 7.29
CA GLU A 63 47.90 -5.33 6.46
C GLU A 63 46.46 -5.77 6.82
N ASP A 64 45.94 -5.33 7.98
CA ASP A 64 44.54 -5.55 8.37
C ASP A 64 43.63 -4.57 7.60
N ASP A 65 42.56 -5.08 6.98
CA ASP A 65 41.61 -4.27 6.20
C ASP A 65 41.11 -3.04 7.01
N PRO A 66 41.28 -1.80 6.52
CA PRO A 66 41.01 -0.56 7.27
C PRO A 66 39.57 -0.39 7.76
N ASP A 67 38.62 -1.22 7.33
CA ASP A 67 37.20 -1.17 7.74
C ASP A 67 36.70 -2.56 8.20
N PRO A 68 36.97 -2.98 9.45
CA PRO A 68 36.48 -4.24 9.99
C PRO A 68 34.95 -4.33 10.01
N GLY A 69 34.25 -3.19 10.12
CA GLY A 69 32.80 -3.13 10.00
C GLY A 69 32.28 -3.49 8.61
N LYS A 70 32.93 -3.01 7.55
CA LYS A 70 32.60 -3.38 6.16
C LYS A 70 32.88 -4.86 5.89
N THR A 71 34.04 -5.39 6.30
CA THR A 71 34.35 -6.82 6.06
C THR A 71 33.42 -7.76 6.82
N PHE A 72 32.96 -7.36 8.00
CA PHE A 72 31.92 -8.10 8.72
C PHE A 72 30.59 -8.05 7.97
N PHE A 73 30.15 -6.86 7.52
CA PHE A 73 28.93 -6.71 6.73
C PHE A 73 28.98 -7.56 5.46
N ASP A 74 30.08 -7.51 4.71
CA ASP A 74 30.25 -8.28 3.47
C ASP A 74 30.13 -9.80 3.73
N ARG A 75 30.74 -10.29 4.82
CA ARG A 75 30.63 -11.70 5.24
C ARG A 75 29.23 -12.06 5.72
N TRP A 76 28.60 -11.19 6.51
CA TRP A 76 27.24 -11.41 7.00
C TRP A 76 26.23 -11.40 5.85
N TRP A 77 26.39 -10.48 4.90
CA TRP A 77 25.60 -10.36 3.68
C TRP A 77 25.77 -11.58 2.78
N ALA A 78 26.99 -12.09 2.61
CA ALA A 78 27.22 -13.32 1.85
C ALA A 78 26.43 -14.53 2.42
N ASN A 79 26.19 -14.55 3.74
CA ASN A 79 25.50 -15.65 4.40
C ASN A 79 23.98 -15.42 4.59
N ASN A 80 23.52 -14.17 4.67
CA ASN A 80 22.13 -13.82 5.02
C ASN A 80 21.43 -12.90 4.01
N GLY A 81 22.15 -12.47 2.96
CA GLY A 81 21.68 -11.50 1.97
C GLY A 81 20.39 -11.96 1.29
N ASP A 82 20.25 -13.25 1.00
CA ASP A 82 19.07 -13.83 0.35
C ASP A 82 17.77 -13.55 1.12
N ILE A 83 17.80 -13.60 2.45
CA ILE A 83 16.63 -13.33 3.30
C ILE A 83 16.26 -11.85 3.21
N VAL A 84 17.26 -10.97 3.33
CA VAL A 84 17.06 -9.52 3.24
C VAL A 84 16.55 -9.14 1.86
N GLU A 85 17.12 -9.70 0.80
CA GLU A 85 16.72 -9.48 -0.57
C GLU A 85 15.29 -9.97 -0.83
N THR A 86 14.92 -11.13 -0.29
CA THR A 86 13.54 -11.64 -0.37
C THR A 86 12.55 -10.68 0.30
N CYS A 87 12.88 -10.17 1.49
CA CYS A 87 12.06 -9.17 2.19
C CYS A 87 11.96 -7.85 1.41
N LEU A 88 13.05 -7.39 0.80
CA LEU A 88 13.07 -6.20 -0.03
C LEU A 88 12.14 -6.38 -1.24
N TRP A 89 12.26 -7.48 -1.98
CA TRP A 89 11.37 -7.80 -3.10
C TRP A 89 9.90 -7.92 -2.68
N ALA A 90 9.62 -8.48 -1.50
CA ALA A 90 8.26 -8.52 -0.96
C ALA A 90 7.71 -7.09 -0.73
N ASN A 91 8.55 -6.18 -0.22
CA ASN A 91 8.17 -4.78 -0.07
C ASN A 91 7.89 -4.09 -1.42
N TYR A 92 8.68 -4.35 -2.47
CA TYR A 92 8.39 -3.85 -3.83
C TYR A 92 7.01 -4.32 -4.31
N VAL A 93 6.69 -5.61 -4.18
CA VAL A 93 5.38 -6.15 -4.58
C VAL A 93 4.24 -5.47 -3.82
N LEU A 94 4.40 -5.27 -2.51
CA LEU A 94 3.42 -4.57 -1.68
C LEU A 94 3.22 -3.12 -2.15
N ALA A 95 4.32 -2.41 -2.42
CA ALA A 95 4.30 -1.03 -2.87
C ALA A 95 3.60 -0.87 -4.23
N ILE A 96 3.97 -1.69 -5.22
CA ILE A 96 3.35 -1.71 -6.56
C ILE A 96 1.85 -1.93 -6.43
N ARG A 97 1.43 -2.95 -5.67
CA ARG A 97 0.01 -3.29 -5.50
C ARG A 97 -0.78 -2.21 -4.78
N ALA A 98 -0.24 -1.67 -3.70
CA ALA A 98 -0.89 -0.59 -2.95
C ALA A 98 -1.09 0.64 -3.83
N LEU A 99 -0.06 1.01 -4.60
CA LEU A 99 -0.09 2.21 -5.41
C LEU A 99 -0.95 2.03 -6.67
N ALA A 100 -0.90 0.88 -7.33
CA ALA A 100 -1.80 0.54 -8.44
C ALA A 100 -3.27 0.56 -7.99
N LEU A 101 -3.58 -0.01 -6.82
CA LEU A 101 -4.92 0.02 -6.25
C LEU A 101 -5.37 1.46 -5.95
N LEU A 102 -4.50 2.27 -5.33
CA LEU A 102 -4.83 3.64 -4.95
C LEU A 102 -5.04 4.55 -6.16
N THR A 103 -4.12 4.52 -7.12
CA THR A 103 -4.15 5.34 -8.35
C THR A 103 -5.36 5.01 -9.21
N GLY A 104 -5.72 3.73 -9.35
CA GLY A 104 -6.92 3.32 -10.09
C GLY A 104 -8.22 3.55 -9.31
N ALA A 105 -8.24 3.28 -8.00
CA ALA A 105 -9.47 3.35 -7.21
C ALA A 105 -9.93 4.80 -6.94
N ILE A 106 -9.03 5.73 -6.64
CA ILE A 106 -9.39 7.13 -6.31
C ILE A 106 -10.32 7.76 -7.37
N PRO A 107 -9.95 7.81 -8.67
CA PRO A 107 -10.79 8.47 -9.67
C PRO A 107 -12.13 7.74 -9.88
N MET A 108 -12.11 6.40 -9.91
CA MET A 108 -13.35 5.62 -10.06
C MET A 108 -14.28 5.78 -8.86
N LEU A 109 -13.73 5.78 -7.65
CA LEU A 109 -14.49 5.94 -6.42
C LEU A 109 -15.06 7.35 -6.32
N ALA A 110 -14.31 8.38 -6.72
CA ALA A 110 -14.83 9.75 -6.79
C ALA A 110 -16.06 9.86 -7.72
N LEU A 111 -15.97 9.31 -8.93
CA LEU A 111 -17.08 9.30 -9.89
C LEU A 111 -18.28 8.49 -9.39
N ALA A 112 -18.06 7.25 -8.97
CA ALA A 112 -19.14 6.38 -8.53
C ALA A 112 -19.81 6.89 -7.24
N TYR A 113 -19.05 7.52 -6.34
CA TYR A 113 -19.58 8.15 -5.14
C TYR A 113 -20.42 9.38 -5.49
N ALA A 114 -19.99 10.21 -6.45
CA ALA A 114 -20.81 11.32 -6.94
C ALA A 114 -22.14 10.82 -7.50
N VAL A 115 -22.13 9.78 -8.34
CA VAL A 115 -23.34 9.16 -8.88
C VAL A 115 -24.22 8.61 -7.75
N GLY A 116 -23.66 7.79 -6.86
CA GLY A 116 -24.39 7.20 -5.74
C GLY A 116 -25.02 8.25 -4.82
N LEU A 117 -24.31 9.35 -4.55
CA LEU A 117 -24.87 10.48 -3.80
C LEU A 117 -26.00 11.17 -4.56
N THR A 118 -25.84 11.51 -5.83
CA THR A 118 -26.91 12.20 -6.60
C THR A 118 -28.20 11.37 -6.65
N ASP A 119 -28.07 10.07 -6.88
CA ASP A 119 -29.17 9.12 -6.91
C ASP A 119 -29.79 8.90 -5.51
N GLY A 120 -28.95 8.79 -4.47
CA GLY A 120 -29.41 8.74 -3.09
C GLY A 120 -30.15 10.01 -2.64
N ALA A 121 -29.77 11.18 -3.17
CA ALA A 121 -30.44 12.45 -2.89
C ALA A 121 -31.84 12.48 -3.50
N SER A 122 -31.97 12.03 -4.75
CA SER A 122 -33.25 11.89 -5.45
C SER A 122 -34.17 10.90 -4.72
N ALA A 123 -33.66 9.74 -4.34
CA ALA A 123 -34.43 8.74 -3.57
C ALA A 123 -34.89 9.29 -2.22
N ARG A 124 -34.03 10.07 -1.53
CA ARG A 124 -34.37 10.76 -0.29
C ARG A 124 -35.50 11.77 -0.49
N ALA A 125 -35.48 12.54 -1.59
CA ALA A 125 -36.49 13.54 -1.89
C ALA A 125 -37.88 12.90 -2.09
N ILE A 126 -37.95 11.81 -2.87
CA ILE A 126 -39.19 11.04 -3.07
C ILE A 126 -39.71 10.50 -1.74
N ARG A 127 -38.85 9.83 -0.95
CA ARG A 127 -39.26 9.25 0.34
C ARG A 127 -39.78 10.30 1.34
N ARG A 128 -39.24 11.52 1.28
CA ARG A 128 -39.73 12.66 2.09
C ARG A 128 -41.11 13.13 1.64
N ALA A 129 -41.38 13.16 0.33
CA ALA A 129 -42.71 13.46 -0.19
C ALA A 129 -43.75 12.41 0.22
N ASP A 130 -43.34 11.14 0.29
CA ASP A 130 -44.21 10.00 0.65
C ASP A 130 -44.42 9.82 2.17
N ALA A 131 -43.89 10.70 3.02
CA ALA A 131 -43.93 10.57 4.49
C ALA A 131 -43.45 9.19 5.01
N GLY A 132 -42.50 8.56 4.32
CA GLY A 132 -42.03 7.21 4.64
C GLY A 132 -41.35 7.11 6.01
N ARG A 133 -41.43 5.93 6.65
CA ARG A 133 -40.76 5.67 7.95
C ARG A 133 -39.24 5.76 7.84
N GLU A 134 -38.60 6.37 8.83
CA GLU A 134 -37.15 6.56 8.90
C GLU A 134 -36.52 5.69 9.99
N SER A 135 -35.53 4.88 9.62
CA SER A 135 -34.65 4.21 10.58
C SER A 135 -33.22 4.73 10.43
N ALA A 136 -32.81 5.60 11.35
CA ALA A 136 -31.45 6.17 11.40
C ALA A 136 -30.36 5.11 11.55
N ASN A 137 -30.71 3.91 12.03
CA ASN A 137 -29.76 2.83 12.25
C ASN A 137 -29.14 2.29 10.94
N LEU A 138 -29.87 2.34 9.81
CA LEU A 138 -29.31 1.91 8.53
C LEU A 138 -28.16 2.80 8.06
N TYR A 139 -28.25 4.12 8.28
CA TYR A 139 -27.18 5.05 7.96
C TYR A 139 -25.86 4.66 8.64
N HIS A 140 -25.91 4.38 9.95
CA HIS A 140 -24.72 4.00 10.71
C HIS A 140 -24.12 2.67 10.20
N ARG A 141 -24.98 1.69 9.88
CA ARG A 141 -24.53 0.41 9.32
C ARG A 141 -23.82 0.60 7.99
N PHE A 142 -24.37 1.39 7.06
CA PHE A 142 -23.72 1.63 5.77
C PHE A 142 -22.45 2.48 5.88
N LYS A 143 -22.37 3.41 6.84
CA LYS A 143 -21.15 4.16 7.13
C LYS A 143 -20.02 3.23 7.59
N ILE A 144 -20.31 2.31 8.50
CA ILE A 144 -19.33 1.33 9.01
C ILE A 144 -18.99 0.31 7.91
N ALA A 145 -20.01 -0.21 7.20
CA ALA A 145 -19.82 -1.17 6.13
C ALA A 145 -18.90 -0.63 5.02
N GLN A 146 -19.03 0.65 4.65
CA GLN A 146 -18.15 1.25 3.65
C GLN A 146 -16.67 1.23 4.08
N LEU A 147 -16.37 1.56 5.33
CA LEU A 147 -15.00 1.49 5.87
C LEU A 147 -14.50 0.04 5.90
N GLN A 148 -15.34 -0.90 6.30
CA GLN A 148 -15.01 -2.33 6.32
C GLN A 148 -14.74 -2.88 4.92
N ILE A 149 -15.53 -2.51 3.91
CA ILE A 149 -15.34 -2.92 2.52
C ILE A 149 -13.99 -2.45 2.00
N ILE A 150 -13.63 -1.18 2.23
CA ILE A 150 -12.34 -0.63 1.81
C ILE A 150 -11.19 -1.38 2.52
N ALA A 151 -11.27 -1.51 3.84
CA ALA A 151 -10.23 -2.18 4.62
C ALA A 151 -10.04 -3.65 4.21
N VAL A 152 -11.13 -4.41 4.07
CA VAL A 152 -11.09 -5.82 3.65
C VAL A 152 -10.54 -5.95 2.24
N THR A 153 -10.94 -5.08 1.30
CA THR A 153 -10.43 -5.13 -0.07
C THR A 153 -8.92 -4.87 -0.10
N PHE A 154 -8.45 -3.83 0.59
CA PHE A 154 -7.01 -3.54 0.69
C PHE A 154 -6.25 -4.70 1.32
N MET A 155 -6.69 -5.18 2.49
CA MET A 155 -6.02 -6.29 3.19
C MET A 155 -6.00 -7.57 2.34
N ALA A 156 -7.14 -7.94 1.75
CA ALA A 156 -7.24 -9.15 0.94
C ALA A 156 -6.38 -9.09 -0.32
N TYR A 157 -6.34 -7.94 -1.01
CA TYR A 157 -5.55 -7.77 -2.21
C TYR A 157 -4.05 -7.71 -1.92
N LEU A 158 -3.65 -6.97 -0.88
CA LEU A 158 -2.24 -6.85 -0.48
C LEU A 158 -1.66 -8.15 0.07
N ALA A 159 -2.45 -8.91 0.84
CA ALA A 159 -2.03 -10.20 1.38
C ALA A 159 -2.08 -11.35 0.37
N TRP A 160 -2.57 -11.10 -0.86
CA TRP A 160 -2.78 -12.16 -1.84
C TRP A 160 -1.43 -12.74 -2.32
N PRO A 161 -1.21 -14.07 -2.30
CA PRO A 161 0.12 -14.61 -2.53
C PRO A 161 0.56 -14.63 -4.01
N THR A 162 -0.36 -14.55 -4.97
CA THR A 162 -0.05 -14.75 -6.40
C THR A 162 -0.30 -13.51 -7.26
N ALA A 163 0.38 -13.38 -8.41
CA ALA A 163 0.15 -12.25 -9.34
C ALA A 163 -1.07 -12.46 -10.27
N GLY A 164 -1.88 -13.50 -10.03
CA GLY A 164 -2.96 -13.89 -10.94
C GLY A 164 -4.24 -13.05 -10.85
N VAL A 165 -4.39 -12.21 -9.82
CA VAL A 165 -5.60 -11.41 -9.62
C VAL A 165 -5.44 -10.06 -10.29
N ARG A 166 -6.25 -9.82 -11.32
CA ARG A 166 -6.34 -8.52 -11.97
C ARG A 166 -6.96 -7.47 -11.04
N VAL A 167 -6.17 -6.49 -10.65
CA VAL A 167 -6.55 -5.34 -9.82
C VAL A 167 -7.77 -4.58 -10.32
N GLU A 168 -8.01 -4.52 -11.63
CA GLU A 168 -9.16 -3.85 -12.25
C GLU A 168 -10.50 -4.38 -11.68
N TRP A 169 -10.61 -5.71 -11.55
CA TRP A 169 -11.82 -6.36 -11.06
C TRP A 169 -12.03 -6.10 -9.57
N VAL A 170 -10.93 -6.06 -8.82
CA VAL A 170 -10.94 -5.74 -7.39
C VAL A 170 -11.40 -4.29 -7.20
N ILE A 171 -10.87 -3.36 -7.99
CA ILE A 171 -11.27 -1.94 -7.97
C ILE A 171 -12.76 -1.82 -8.32
N VAL A 172 -13.20 -2.40 -9.43
CA VAL A 172 -14.60 -2.31 -9.87
C VAL A 172 -15.56 -2.85 -8.80
N ALA A 173 -15.28 -4.03 -8.25
CA ALA A 173 -16.12 -4.62 -7.21
C ALA A 173 -16.19 -3.74 -5.96
N MET A 174 -15.05 -3.25 -5.48
CA MET A 174 -14.97 -2.35 -4.32
C MET A 174 -15.74 -1.05 -4.57
N VAL A 175 -15.50 -0.40 -5.72
CA VAL A 175 -16.13 0.87 -6.09
C VAL A 175 -17.65 0.74 -6.18
N LEU A 176 -18.16 -0.34 -6.77
CA LEU A 176 -19.60 -0.60 -6.85
C LEU A 176 -20.23 -0.75 -5.46
N LEU A 177 -19.62 -1.54 -4.57
CA LEU A 177 -20.10 -1.71 -3.20
C LEU A 177 -20.07 -0.41 -2.41
N CYS A 178 -19.00 0.39 -2.56
CA CYS A 178 -18.90 1.71 -1.95
C CYS A 178 -19.96 2.68 -2.49
N ALA A 179 -20.25 2.67 -3.79
CA ALA A 179 -21.29 3.52 -4.39
C ALA A 179 -22.70 3.16 -3.91
N ILE A 180 -23.00 1.86 -3.77
CA ILE A 180 -24.26 1.39 -3.17
C ILE A 180 -24.35 1.88 -1.72
N CYS A 181 -23.28 1.74 -0.94
CA CYS A 181 -23.23 2.25 0.43
C CYS A 181 -23.46 3.76 0.47
N ALA A 182 -22.86 4.53 -0.44
CA ALA A 182 -23.04 5.99 -0.55
C ALA A 182 -24.49 6.36 -0.83
N ARG A 183 -25.13 5.69 -1.82
CA ARG A 183 -26.56 5.87 -2.14
C ARG A 183 -27.42 5.62 -0.91
N MET A 184 -27.19 4.51 -0.21
CA MET A 184 -27.98 4.14 0.96
C MET A 184 -27.76 5.10 2.13
N GLN A 185 -26.51 5.53 2.36
CA GLN A 185 -26.22 6.52 3.40
C GLN A 185 -27.02 7.80 3.18
N LEU A 186 -27.03 8.35 1.97
CA LEU A 186 -27.76 9.59 1.72
C LEU A 186 -29.28 9.40 1.76
N THR A 187 -29.78 8.27 1.25
CA THR A 187 -31.22 7.91 1.28
C THR A 187 -31.77 7.89 2.72
N TYR A 188 -31.02 7.33 3.66
CA TYR A 188 -31.41 7.22 5.08
C TYR A 188 -30.85 8.34 5.97
N TYR A 189 -30.17 9.33 5.40
CA TYR A 189 -29.58 10.41 6.18
C TYR A 189 -30.68 11.29 6.80
N LYS A 190 -30.57 11.52 8.11
CA LYS A 190 -31.49 12.37 8.87
C LYS A 190 -30.80 13.69 9.20
N LYS A 191 -31.15 14.75 8.47
CA LYS A 191 -30.74 16.13 8.75
C LYS A 191 -31.85 17.08 8.34
N TYR A 192 -32.28 17.88 9.31
CA TYR A 192 -33.43 18.78 9.33
C TYR A 192 -34.74 18.09 8.91
N ALA A 193 -35.41 17.56 9.92
CA ALA A 193 -36.86 17.64 10.05
C ALA A 193 -37.16 18.90 10.87
#